data_AF-A0A518ENC8-F1
#
_entry.id   AF-A0A518ENC8-F1
#
_cell.length_a   1.000
_cell.length_b   1.000
_cell.length_c   1.000
_cell.angle_alpha   90.00
_cell.angle_beta   90.00
_cell.angle_gamma   90.00
#
_symmetry.space_group_name_H-M   'P 1'
#
loop_
_entity.id
_entity.type
_entity.pdbx_description
1 polymer ?
#
loop_
_entity_poly.entity_id
_entity_poly.type
_entity_poly.pdbx_seq_one_letter_code
_entity_poly.pdbx_strand_id
1 'polypeptide(L)'
;MKIRSMPLVPLALVASLASLVPLASAQAVFVVDDDPGAGVTHSTIAAALAVAGPLDRVDVRPGTYGRFDLVRPTRLMGEAGVVVTGESRIINLPASSTTVVTDLELERLIMSTCAGTVLLDALTVTAGHSSFRAAACDDVRVRALVAAPPLATGPALVEISASRVQFDDCLIQAGPESDRDNGQHGLTAVNSSFVHFTGTTVTGGRGGDYTDPAAPGQAGLGGNGLSVNSSDIRLVGSTVMGGGGGLDLTQPFGDAPNGTGFRSCGGLHDRWDTMISGGNEPMNSNAQGPVENFTCGAAYNGGATLPGFYLTGTTFLPGSPVTMTMRSGAGGQLTIILGRIPVSIPVMGSRIPLLVQRARSAPLGTVPISGEITIPFAVPGPLTRGTVMFLQTERDSAINGLEMSNATAIIVR
;
A
#
# COMPACT_ATOMS: atom_id res chain seq x y z
N MET A 1 -24.53 28.01 31.75
CA MET A 1 -24.01 28.17 30.37
C MET A 1 -22.51 27.96 30.41
N LYS A 2 -22.02 26.73 30.15
CA LYS A 2 -20.59 26.40 30.16
C LYS A 2 -20.00 26.77 28.80
N ILE A 3 -19.22 27.84 28.72
CA ILE A 3 -18.43 28.20 27.53
C ILE A 3 -17.38 27.10 27.37
N ARG A 4 -17.57 26.19 26.41
CA ARG A 4 -16.53 25.25 26.00
C ARG A 4 -15.46 26.05 25.27
N SER A 5 -14.33 26.29 25.94
CA SER A 5 -13.14 26.83 25.28
C SER A 5 -12.72 25.86 24.18
N MET A 6 -12.85 26.25 22.92
CA MET A 6 -12.26 25.50 21.81
C MET A 6 -10.74 25.47 22.01
N PRO A 7 -10.08 24.30 21.96
CA PRO A 7 -8.64 24.22 22.12
C PRO A 7 -7.97 24.99 20.97
N LEU A 8 -7.14 25.99 21.30
CA LEU A 8 -6.34 26.84 20.42
C LEU A 8 -5.22 26.08 19.65
N VAL A 9 -5.29 24.75 19.64
CA VAL A 9 -4.29 23.83 19.08
C VAL A 9 -4.14 23.91 17.54
N PRO A 10 -5.17 24.16 16.70
CA PRO A 10 -4.98 24.07 15.25
C PRO A 10 -4.13 25.21 14.66
N LEU A 11 -4.09 26.39 15.28
CA LEU A 11 -3.40 27.56 14.70
C LEU A 11 -1.86 27.46 14.80
N ALA A 12 -1.35 26.87 15.88
CA ALA A 12 0.08 26.75 16.12
C ALA A 12 0.77 25.73 15.19
N LEU A 13 0.05 24.69 14.77
CA LEU A 13 0.56 23.68 13.82
C LEU A 13 0.82 24.30 12.44
N VAL A 14 -0.12 25.13 11.96
CA VAL A 14 -0.05 25.77 10.63
C VAL A 14 1.12 26.76 10.55
N ALA A 15 1.38 27.53 11.61
CA ALA A 15 2.47 28.51 11.63
C ALA A 15 3.88 27.87 11.62
N SER A 16 4.05 26.70 12.25
CA SER A 16 5.35 25.99 12.32
C SER A 16 5.79 25.41 10.96
N LEU A 17 4.82 25.01 10.12
CA LEU A 17 5.05 24.42 8.79
C LEU A 17 5.68 25.40 7.79
N ALA A 18 5.40 26.70 7.90
CA ALA A 18 5.88 27.71 6.95
C ALA A 18 7.39 27.97 7.02
N SER A 19 8.07 27.57 8.11
CA SER A 19 9.51 27.79 8.33
C SER A 19 10.45 26.79 7.62
N LEU A 20 9.90 25.82 6.89
CA LEU A 20 10.65 24.74 6.25
C LEU A 20 11.12 25.09 4.82
N VAL A 21 11.72 26.26 4.59
CA VAL A 21 12.32 26.56 3.26
C VAL A 21 13.66 25.81 3.15
N PRO A 22 13.78 24.77 2.31
CA PRO A 22 15.07 24.12 2.11
C PRO A 22 15.98 25.00 1.24
N LEU A 23 17.28 24.87 1.45
CA LEU A 23 18.31 25.23 0.46
C LEU A 23 18.06 24.37 -0.79
N ALA A 24 17.34 24.93 -1.75
CA ALA A 24 16.98 24.24 -2.98
C ALA A 24 18.26 23.97 -3.80
N SER A 25 18.66 22.70 -3.92
CA SER A 25 19.34 22.30 -5.15
C SER A 25 18.33 22.48 -6.29
N ALA A 26 18.74 23.15 -7.38
CA ALA A 26 17.90 23.27 -8.55
C ALA A 26 17.51 21.86 -9.03
N GLN A 27 16.25 21.51 -8.82
CA GLN A 27 15.64 20.26 -9.27
C GLN A 27 15.29 20.46 -10.74
N ALA A 28 15.93 19.72 -11.64
CA ALA A 28 15.53 19.76 -13.04
C ALA A 28 14.13 19.13 -13.17
N VAL A 29 13.33 19.71 -14.05
CA VAL A 29 12.02 19.18 -14.41
C VAL A 29 12.09 18.75 -15.86
N PHE A 30 11.91 17.45 -16.09
CA PHE A 30 11.81 16.85 -17.41
C PHE A 30 10.34 16.60 -17.70
N VAL A 31 9.84 17.11 -18.82
CA VAL A 31 8.49 16.85 -19.28
C VAL A 31 8.52 15.77 -20.35
N VAL A 32 7.75 14.71 -20.15
CA VAL A 32 7.56 13.60 -21.09
C VAL A 32 6.18 13.72 -21.72
N ASP A 33 6.13 13.67 -23.04
CA ASP A 33 4.91 13.73 -23.85
C ASP A 33 5.14 12.88 -25.12
N ASP A 34 4.19 12.03 -25.51
CA ASP A 34 4.29 11.26 -26.76
C ASP A 34 4.09 12.15 -28.00
N ASP A 35 3.48 13.32 -27.83
CA ASP A 35 3.38 14.38 -28.84
C ASP A 35 4.51 15.42 -28.69
N PRO A 36 5.42 15.56 -29.68
CA PRO A 36 6.46 16.56 -29.59
C PRO A 36 5.86 17.97 -29.65
N GLY A 37 6.21 18.82 -28.67
CA GLY A 37 5.68 20.17 -28.58
C GLY A 37 6.49 21.11 -27.69
N ALA A 38 6.06 22.37 -27.62
CA ALA A 38 6.69 23.35 -26.74
C ALA A 38 6.62 22.90 -25.27
N GLY A 39 7.77 22.93 -24.59
CA GLY A 39 7.89 22.51 -23.19
C GLY A 39 8.09 21.01 -22.98
N VAL A 40 8.03 20.18 -24.04
CA VAL A 40 8.37 18.75 -23.96
C VAL A 40 9.89 18.58 -23.99
N THR A 41 10.43 17.81 -23.05
CA THR A 41 11.87 17.55 -22.94
C THR A 41 12.25 16.20 -23.55
N HIS A 42 11.39 15.20 -23.41
CA HIS A 42 11.60 13.85 -23.94
C HIS A 42 10.30 13.25 -24.47
N SER A 43 10.40 12.35 -25.45
CA SER A 43 9.23 11.63 -25.99
C SER A 43 8.92 10.30 -25.28
N THR A 44 9.78 9.86 -24.35
CA THR A 44 9.59 8.60 -23.60
C THR A 44 10.07 8.74 -22.16
N ILE A 45 9.43 7.96 -21.27
CA ILE A 45 9.80 7.90 -19.84
C ILE A 45 11.25 7.41 -19.68
N ALA A 46 11.64 6.36 -20.42
CA ALA A 46 12.97 5.79 -20.36
C ALA A 46 14.08 6.82 -20.72
N ALA A 47 13.86 7.65 -21.74
CA ALA A 47 14.82 8.67 -22.14
C ALA A 47 14.97 9.77 -21.07
N ALA A 48 13.88 10.20 -20.43
CA ALA A 48 13.93 11.15 -19.33
C ALA A 48 14.65 10.57 -18.10
N LEU A 49 14.32 9.33 -17.71
CA LEU A 49 14.98 8.65 -16.60
C LEU A 49 16.47 8.38 -16.86
N ALA A 50 16.91 8.29 -18.12
CA ALA A 50 18.31 8.12 -18.49
C ALA A 50 19.16 9.39 -18.25
N VAL A 51 18.56 10.58 -18.23
CA VAL A 51 19.27 11.84 -17.94
C VAL A 51 18.95 12.42 -16.56
N ALA A 52 17.82 12.04 -15.96
CA ALA A 52 17.43 12.50 -14.63
C ALA A 52 18.46 12.12 -13.56
N GLY A 53 18.89 13.13 -12.80
CA GLY A 53 19.74 12.99 -11.64
C GLY A 53 18.95 12.71 -10.36
N PRO A 54 19.67 12.55 -9.23
CA PRO A 54 19.05 12.44 -7.93
C PRO A 54 18.14 13.64 -7.63
N LEU A 55 16.96 13.36 -7.10
CA LEU A 55 15.93 14.34 -6.76
C LEU A 55 15.25 15.02 -7.94
N ASP A 56 15.68 14.85 -9.20
CA ASP A 56 14.99 15.44 -10.35
C ASP A 56 13.54 14.94 -10.48
N ARG A 57 12.72 15.75 -11.16
CA ARG A 57 11.32 15.42 -11.44
C ARG A 57 11.12 15.09 -12.90
N VAL A 58 10.44 14.00 -13.17
CA VAL A 58 9.94 13.62 -14.49
C VAL A 58 8.42 13.73 -14.44
N ASP A 59 7.86 14.75 -15.09
CA ASP A 59 6.42 14.93 -15.24
C ASP A 59 5.99 14.28 -16.56
N VAL A 60 5.05 13.33 -16.50
CA VAL A 60 4.58 12.56 -17.66
C VAL A 60 3.16 13.00 -18.00
N ARG A 61 2.96 13.50 -19.21
CA ARG A 61 1.65 13.91 -19.72
C ARG A 61 0.83 12.69 -20.18
N PRO A 62 -0.52 12.80 -20.22
CA PRO A 62 -1.39 11.70 -20.63
C PRO A 62 -0.97 11.14 -21.99
N GLY A 63 -0.93 9.82 -22.13
CA GLY A 63 -0.37 9.16 -23.31
C GLY A 63 -0.05 7.69 -23.03
N THR A 64 0.39 6.97 -24.07
CA THR A 64 0.79 5.55 -23.95
C THR A 64 2.30 5.40 -24.11
N TYR A 65 2.94 4.88 -23.08
CA TYR A 65 4.39 4.75 -23.02
C TYR A 65 4.81 3.27 -22.91
N GLY A 66 6.04 2.99 -23.37
CA GLY A 66 6.68 1.70 -23.11
C GLY A 66 7.22 1.61 -21.68
N ARG A 67 7.56 0.39 -21.27
CA ARG A 67 8.20 0.09 -19.98
C ARG A 67 9.43 0.95 -19.70
N PHE A 68 9.75 1.12 -18.41
CA PHE A 68 10.94 1.81 -17.96
C PHE A 68 11.68 1.06 -16.85
N ASP A 69 12.97 1.33 -16.72
CA ASP A 69 13.80 0.90 -15.59
C ASP A 69 14.23 2.15 -14.79
N LEU A 70 13.80 2.24 -13.54
CA LEU A 70 14.16 3.30 -12.60
C LEU A 70 15.27 2.77 -11.69
N VAL A 71 16.50 3.17 -12.01
CA VAL A 71 17.74 2.71 -11.33
C VAL A 71 18.41 3.79 -10.48
N ARG A 72 17.83 4.99 -10.42
CA ARG A 72 18.34 6.15 -9.67
C ARG A 72 17.22 6.85 -8.91
N PRO A 73 17.52 7.54 -7.79
CA PRO A 73 16.50 8.22 -7.00
C PRO A 73 15.86 9.39 -7.78
N THR A 74 14.64 9.22 -8.26
CA THR A 74 13.95 10.20 -9.10
C THR A 74 12.46 10.26 -8.71
N ARG A 75 11.80 11.39 -8.98
CA ARG A 75 10.35 11.52 -8.83
C ARG A 75 9.69 11.42 -10.20
N LEU A 76 9.02 10.31 -10.46
CA LEU A 76 8.22 10.08 -11.66
C LEU A 76 6.76 10.39 -11.34
N MET A 77 6.21 11.42 -11.97
CA MET A 77 4.89 11.94 -11.68
C MET A 77 4.03 11.95 -12.94
N GLY A 78 3.08 11.02 -13.01
CA GLY A 78 2.09 11.00 -14.07
C GLY A 78 1.03 12.08 -13.93
N GLU A 79 0.30 12.28 -15.02
CA GLU A 79 -1.00 12.92 -15.05
C GLU A 79 -2.08 11.86 -15.31
N ALA A 80 -3.34 12.21 -15.06
CA ALA A 80 -4.44 11.27 -15.31
C ALA A 80 -4.49 10.87 -16.80
N GLY A 81 -4.41 9.56 -17.07
CA GLY A 81 -4.38 9.02 -18.43
C GLY A 81 -2.99 8.61 -18.92
N VAL A 82 -1.96 8.60 -18.07
CA VAL A 82 -0.67 7.98 -18.38
C VAL A 82 -0.76 6.47 -18.26
N VAL A 83 -0.59 5.77 -19.38
CA VAL A 83 -0.57 4.31 -19.46
C VAL A 83 0.83 3.82 -19.82
N VAL A 84 1.36 2.87 -19.06
CA VAL A 84 2.68 2.27 -19.27
C VAL A 84 2.51 0.79 -19.56
N THR A 85 2.84 0.42 -20.80
CA THR A 85 2.76 -0.95 -21.31
C THR A 85 4.02 -1.76 -20.98
N GLY A 86 3.83 -3.06 -20.75
CA GLY A 86 4.88 -4.00 -20.37
C GLY A 86 5.33 -3.90 -18.91
N GLU A 87 6.43 -4.58 -18.62
CA GLU A 87 6.98 -4.69 -17.27
C GLU A 87 7.94 -3.54 -16.95
N SER A 88 7.53 -2.64 -16.07
CA SER A 88 8.39 -1.58 -15.53
C SER A 88 9.09 -2.04 -14.25
N ARG A 89 10.30 -1.51 -14.01
CA ARG A 89 11.14 -1.96 -12.89
C ARG A 89 11.68 -0.78 -12.08
N ILE A 90 11.81 -0.99 -10.78
CA ILE A 90 12.53 -0.10 -9.85
C ILE A 90 13.59 -0.95 -9.15
N ILE A 91 14.87 -0.72 -9.42
CA ILE A 91 15.92 -1.64 -9.00
C ILE A 91 17.16 -0.93 -8.48
N ASN A 92 17.87 -1.58 -7.56
CA ASN A 92 19.20 -1.16 -7.08
C ASN A 92 19.25 0.28 -6.53
N LEU A 93 18.18 0.74 -5.89
CA LEU A 93 18.17 2.07 -5.28
C LEU A 93 19.12 2.12 -4.07
N PRO A 94 20.00 3.13 -3.98
CA PRO A 94 20.96 3.24 -2.88
C PRO A 94 20.26 3.54 -1.55
N ALA A 95 20.87 3.10 -0.45
CA ALA A 95 20.40 3.41 0.90
C ALA A 95 20.27 4.93 1.12
N SER A 96 19.35 5.33 2.01
CA SER A 96 19.07 6.75 2.32
C SER A 96 18.58 7.59 1.14
N SER A 97 18.19 6.95 0.03
CA SER A 97 17.55 7.62 -1.09
C SER A 97 16.02 7.46 -1.06
N THR A 98 15.33 8.27 -1.84
CA THR A 98 13.87 8.18 -1.97
C THR A 98 13.49 8.32 -3.43
N THR A 99 12.73 7.35 -3.92
CA THR A 99 12.09 7.38 -5.23
C THR A 99 10.59 7.54 -5.06
N VAL A 100 9.96 8.31 -5.94
CA VAL A 100 8.51 8.49 -5.96
C VAL A 100 7.99 8.09 -7.33
N VAL A 101 6.93 7.30 -7.38
CA VAL A 101 6.16 7.02 -8.59
C VAL A 101 4.68 7.25 -8.28
N THR A 102 4.02 8.14 -9.02
CA THR A 102 2.62 8.50 -8.76
C THR A 102 1.82 8.65 -10.05
N ASP A 103 0.50 8.40 -9.95
CA ASP A 103 -0.50 8.67 -10.98
C ASP A 103 -0.19 7.99 -12.33
N LEU A 104 0.18 6.70 -12.29
CA LEU A 104 0.41 5.88 -13.50
C LEU A 104 -0.54 4.67 -13.52
N GLU A 105 -1.04 4.34 -14.70
CA GLU A 105 -1.54 3.01 -15.02
C GLU A 105 -0.40 2.15 -15.58
N LEU A 106 -0.12 1.03 -14.94
CA LEU A 106 0.99 0.14 -15.25
C LEU A 106 0.44 -1.25 -15.60
N GLU A 107 0.99 -1.89 -16.62
CA GLU A 107 0.70 -3.31 -16.83
C GLU A 107 1.33 -4.15 -15.71
N ARG A 108 2.63 -3.99 -15.46
CA ARG A 108 3.35 -4.65 -14.36
C ARG A 108 4.44 -3.75 -13.75
N LEU A 109 4.63 -3.88 -12.44
CA LEU A 109 5.68 -3.22 -11.66
C LEU A 109 6.47 -4.22 -10.82
N ILE A 110 7.78 -4.32 -11.06
CA ILE A 110 8.71 -5.13 -10.28
C ILE A 110 9.72 -4.24 -9.55
N MET A 111 9.81 -4.41 -8.24
CA MET A 111 10.84 -3.79 -7.41
C MET A 111 11.81 -4.87 -6.92
N SER A 112 13.12 -4.62 -7.06
CA SER A 112 14.12 -5.55 -6.54
C SER A 112 15.38 -4.87 -6.01
N THR A 113 15.89 -5.37 -4.88
CA THR A 113 17.20 -4.97 -4.34
C THR A 113 17.29 -3.46 -4.07
N CYS A 114 16.24 -2.89 -3.47
CA CYS A 114 16.17 -1.45 -3.17
C CYS A 114 16.48 -1.21 -1.70
N ALA A 115 17.63 -0.62 -1.42
CA ALA A 115 18.01 -0.20 -0.06
C ALA A 115 17.45 1.19 0.29
N GLY A 116 17.09 1.98 -0.72
CA GLY A 116 16.36 3.24 -0.55
C GLY A 116 14.85 3.04 -0.38
N THR A 117 14.16 4.09 0.09
CA THR A 117 12.70 4.08 0.22
C THR A 117 12.03 4.26 -1.14
N VAL A 118 11.08 3.38 -1.46
CA VAL A 118 10.21 3.51 -2.65
C VAL A 118 8.82 3.96 -2.21
N LEU A 119 8.36 5.09 -2.75
CA LEU A 119 7.00 5.61 -2.53
C LEU A 119 6.18 5.44 -3.80
N LEU A 120 5.06 4.73 -3.68
CA LEU A 120 4.10 4.49 -4.75
C LEU A 120 2.75 5.08 -4.33
N ASP A 121 2.16 5.94 -5.16
CA ASP A 121 0.90 6.61 -4.83
C ASP A 121 -0.05 6.66 -6.03
N ALA A 122 -1.34 6.37 -5.81
CA ALA A 122 -2.37 6.41 -6.85
C ALA A 122 -1.96 5.66 -8.14
N LEU A 123 -1.44 4.45 -7.98
CA LEU A 123 -1.10 3.58 -9.11
C LEU A 123 -2.25 2.65 -9.43
N THR A 124 -2.43 2.36 -10.71
CA THR A 124 -3.29 1.27 -11.16
C THR A 124 -2.43 0.19 -11.80
N VAL A 125 -2.62 -1.07 -11.44
CA VAL A 125 -1.91 -2.21 -12.03
C VAL A 125 -2.89 -3.19 -12.64
N THR A 126 -2.74 -3.47 -13.94
CA THR A 126 -3.79 -4.15 -14.73
C THR A 126 -3.43 -5.56 -15.21
N ALA A 127 -2.18 -6.02 -15.13
CA ALA A 127 -1.84 -7.39 -15.51
C ALA A 127 -2.26 -8.43 -14.47
N GLY A 128 -2.58 -9.64 -14.95
CA GLY A 128 -3.02 -10.77 -14.15
C GLY A 128 -1.94 -11.41 -13.27
N HIS A 129 -0.75 -11.68 -13.81
CA HIS A 129 0.29 -12.46 -13.09
C HIS A 129 1.37 -11.58 -12.47
N SER A 130 1.57 -11.71 -11.14
CA SER A 130 2.63 -11.05 -10.34
C SER A 130 2.84 -9.60 -10.75
N SER A 131 1.72 -8.89 -10.91
CA SER A 131 1.70 -7.58 -11.54
C SER A 131 2.29 -6.51 -10.63
N PHE A 132 2.31 -6.77 -9.32
CA PHE A 132 3.05 -6.00 -8.35
C PHE A 132 3.98 -6.93 -7.57
N ARG A 133 5.29 -6.71 -7.66
CA ARG A 133 6.28 -7.51 -6.93
C ARG A 133 7.29 -6.64 -6.19
N ALA A 134 7.57 -6.97 -4.94
CA ALA A 134 8.67 -6.41 -4.16
C ALA A 134 9.57 -7.52 -3.61
N ALA A 135 10.85 -7.51 -4.00
CA ALA A 135 11.82 -8.53 -3.59
C ALA A 135 13.12 -7.90 -3.07
N ALA A 136 13.56 -8.26 -1.86
CA ALA A 136 14.76 -7.69 -1.24
C ALA A 136 14.75 -6.14 -1.20
N CYS A 137 13.63 -5.56 -0.77
CA CYS A 137 13.47 -4.11 -0.61
C CYS A 137 13.37 -3.72 0.87
N ASP A 138 14.19 -2.77 1.31
CA ASP A 138 14.28 -2.36 2.71
C ASP A 138 13.06 -1.56 3.19
N ASP A 139 12.44 -0.78 2.30
CA ASP A 139 11.28 0.05 2.62
C ASP A 139 10.46 0.43 1.36
N VAL A 140 9.31 -0.21 1.17
CA VAL A 140 8.33 0.14 0.14
C VAL A 140 7.05 0.63 0.81
N ARG A 141 6.54 1.79 0.39
CA ARG A 141 5.29 2.37 0.91
C ARG A 141 4.36 2.66 -0.26
N VAL A 142 3.19 2.05 -0.20
CA VAL A 142 2.19 2.03 -1.26
C VAL A 142 0.93 2.66 -0.70
N ARG A 143 0.41 3.68 -1.39
CA ARG A 143 -0.86 4.31 -1.05
C ARG A 143 -1.78 4.34 -2.26
N ALA A 144 -3.07 4.11 -2.04
CA ALA A 144 -4.09 4.22 -3.10
C ALA A 144 -3.76 3.39 -4.35
N LEU A 145 -3.14 2.21 -4.17
CA LEU A 145 -2.94 1.25 -5.26
C LEU A 145 -4.26 0.57 -5.58
N VAL A 146 -4.58 0.49 -6.87
CA VAL A 146 -5.64 -0.38 -7.40
C VAL A 146 -4.99 -1.48 -8.24
N ALA A 147 -4.97 -2.70 -7.72
CA ALA A 147 -4.54 -3.88 -8.44
C ALA A 147 -5.76 -4.79 -8.63
N ALA A 148 -6.34 -4.78 -9.83
CA ALA A 148 -7.59 -5.47 -10.14
C ALA A 148 -7.61 -5.93 -11.61
N PRO A 149 -6.82 -6.95 -11.98
CA PRO A 149 -6.73 -7.38 -13.36
C PRO A 149 -8.03 -8.06 -13.82
N PRO A 150 -8.35 -7.98 -15.13
CA PRO A 150 -9.56 -8.58 -15.67
C PRO A 150 -9.51 -10.11 -15.66
N LEU A 151 -8.31 -10.70 -15.76
CA LEU A 151 -8.07 -12.13 -15.71
C LEU A 151 -6.85 -12.39 -14.84
N ALA A 152 -6.97 -13.35 -13.93
CA ALA A 152 -5.84 -13.86 -13.18
C ALA A 152 -5.06 -14.87 -14.03
N THR A 153 -3.75 -14.89 -13.80
CA THR A 153 -2.89 -15.99 -14.21
C THR A 153 -1.84 -16.17 -13.11
N GLY A 154 -1.67 -17.39 -12.61
CA GLY A 154 -0.61 -17.75 -11.68
C GLY A 154 -0.87 -17.43 -10.19
N PRO A 155 0.10 -17.72 -9.30
CA PRO A 155 -0.15 -17.92 -7.86
C PRO A 155 -0.64 -16.71 -7.08
N ALA A 156 -0.21 -15.49 -7.42
CA ALA A 156 -0.56 -14.29 -6.67
C ALA A 156 -0.57 -13.02 -7.53
N LEU A 157 -1.45 -12.08 -7.17
CA LEU A 157 -1.49 -10.76 -7.79
C LEU A 157 -0.34 -9.89 -7.28
N VAL A 158 -0.18 -9.88 -5.95
CA VAL A 158 0.87 -9.16 -5.25
C VAL A 158 1.85 -10.14 -4.60
N GLU A 159 3.14 -9.99 -4.87
CA GLU A 159 4.19 -10.85 -4.33
C GLU A 159 5.23 -10.06 -3.54
N ILE A 160 5.40 -10.40 -2.26
CA ILE A 160 6.35 -9.77 -1.36
C ILE A 160 7.33 -10.82 -0.84
N SER A 161 8.64 -10.61 -1.05
CA SER A 161 9.68 -11.53 -0.61
C SER A 161 10.86 -10.79 0.01
N ALA A 162 11.29 -11.21 1.20
CA ALA A 162 12.42 -10.60 1.93
C ALA A 162 12.37 -9.06 1.91
N SER A 163 11.17 -8.49 2.11
CA SER A 163 10.96 -7.05 1.97
C SER A 163 10.09 -6.49 3.10
N ARG A 164 10.23 -5.19 3.35
CA ARG A 164 9.32 -4.44 4.21
C ARG A 164 8.38 -3.60 3.35
N VAL A 165 7.08 -3.87 3.41
CA VAL A 165 6.08 -3.19 2.57
C VAL A 165 4.91 -2.67 3.40
N GLN A 166 4.47 -1.45 3.11
CA GLN A 166 3.28 -0.85 3.72
C GLN A 166 2.25 -0.54 2.65
N PHE A 167 1.01 -0.98 2.86
CA PHE A 167 -0.15 -0.64 2.03
C PHE A 167 -1.08 0.26 2.85
N ASP A 168 -1.42 1.41 2.30
CA ASP A 168 -2.35 2.39 2.89
C ASP A 168 -3.46 2.68 1.89
N ASP A 169 -4.72 2.45 2.28
CA ASP A 169 -5.90 2.72 1.46
C ASP A 169 -5.84 2.08 0.05
N CYS A 170 -5.37 0.82 -0.02
CA CYS A 170 -5.22 0.10 -1.29
C CYS A 170 -6.40 -0.85 -1.56
N LEU A 171 -6.63 -1.16 -2.83
CA LEU A 171 -7.53 -2.20 -3.30
C LEU A 171 -6.73 -3.24 -4.09
N ILE A 172 -6.60 -4.45 -3.52
CA ILE A 172 -5.94 -5.59 -4.13
C ILE A 172 -7.02 -6.65 -4.35
N GLN A 173 -7.44 -6.85 -5.60
CA GLN A 173 -8.49 -7.78 -5.96
C GLN A 173 -7.97 -8.69 -7.07
N ALA A 174 -7.56 -9.91 -6.70
CA ALA A 174 -7.17 -10.90 -7.68
C ALA A 174 -8.34 -11.21 -8.63
N GLY A 175 -8.02 -11.31 -9.93
CA GLY A 175 -9.01 -11.58 -10.97
C GLY A 175 -9.57 -13.01 -10.86
N PRO A 176 -10.68 -13.30 -11.56
CA PRO A 176 -11.07 -14.68 -11.80
C PRO A 176 -10.05 -15.36 -12.71
N GLU A 177 -9.81 -16.64 -12.49
CA GLU A 177 -8.98 -17.46 -13.39
C GLU A 177 -9.81 -17.98 -14.57
N SER A 178 -9.11 -18.37 -15.65
CA SER A 178 -9.70 -19.11 -16.77
C SER A 178 -9.98 -20.58 -16.40
N ASP A 179 -10.77 -21.26 -17.23
CA ASP A 179 -11.23 -22.64 -17.07
C ASP A 179 -10.26 -23.56 -16.29
N ARG A 180 -10.78 -24.16 -15.20
CA ARG A 180 -10.12 -25.16 -14.32
C ARG A 180 -8.93 -24.68 -13.47
N ASP A 181 -8.46 -23.45 -13.61
CA ASP A 181 -7.31 -22.99 -12.84
C ASP A 181 -7.69 -22.56 -11.42
N ASN A 182 -6.79 -22.78 -10.46
CA ASN A 182 -6.99 -22.32 -9.08
C ASN A 182 -6.91 -20.80 -9.02
N GLY A 183 -7.89 -20.20 -8.37
CA GLY A 183 -7.96 -18.77 -8.10
C GLY A 183 -6.65 -18.23 -7.53
N GLN A 184 -6.20 -17.14 -8.12
CA GLN A 184 -5.00 -16.44 -7.70
C GLN A 184 -5.12 -15.88 -6.27
N HIS A 185 -4.04 -15.92 -5.49
CA HIS A 185 -4.02 -15.27 -4.18
C HIS A 185 -4.00 -13.74 -4.32
N GLY A 186 -4.73 -13.03 -3.47
CA GLY A 186 -4.68 -11.56 -3.46
C GLY A 186 -3.25 -11.07 -3.20
N LEU A 187 -2.63 -11.56 -2.13
CA LEU A 187 -1.23 -11.29 -1.82
C LEU A 187 -0.52 -12.51 -1.23
N THR A 188 0.74 -12.69 -1.64
CA THR A 188 1.68 -13.61 -1.01
C THR A 188 2.84 -12.88 -0.34
N ALA A 189 3.23 -13.33 0.86
CA ALA A 189 4.38 -12.82 1.59
C ALA A 189 5.28 -13.97 2.06
N VAL A 190 6.55 -13.94 1.66
CA VAL A 190 7.52 -15.02 1.91
C VAL A 190 8.88 -14.51 2.38
N ASN A 191 9.74 -15.42 2.83
CA ASN A 191 11.17 -15.17 3.11
C ASN A 191 11.41 -14.05 4.14
N SER A 192 10.76 -14.11 5.30
CA SER A 192 10.93 -13.14 6.39
C SER A 192 10.55 -11.70 6.00
N SER A 193 9.50 -11.55 5.20
CA SER A 193 8.94 -10.23 4.89
C SER A 193 8.20 -9.63 6.08
N PHE A 194 8.08 -8.31 6.10
CA PHE A 194 7.17 -7.60 6.98
C PHE A 194 6.17 -6.79 6.15
N VAL A 195 4.88 -7.12 6.23
CA VAL A 195 3.83 -6.42 5.48
C VAL A 195 2.83 -5.77 6.44
N HIS A 196 2.60 -4.46 6.28
CA HIS A 196 1.65 -3.72 7.08
C HIS A 196 0.56 -3.11 6.20
N PHE A 197 -0.69 -3.42 6.52
CA PHE A 197 -1.89 -2.87 5.87
C PHE A 197 -2.59 -1.88 6.79
N THR A 198 -3.01 -0.76 6.23
CA THR A 198 -3.86 0.24 6.88
C THR A 198 -4.99 0.59 5.91
N GLY A 199 -6.25 0.41 6.31
CA GLY A 199 -7.39 0.74 5.46
C GLY A 199 -7.45 -0.02 4.12
N THR A 200 -6.74 -1.14 3.99
CA THR A 200 -6.57 -1.82 2.71
C THR A 200 -7.55 -2.98 2.56
N THR A 201 -8.04 -3.19 1.35
CA THR A 201 -8.87 -4.34 0.99
C THR A 201 -8.06 -5.32 0.15
N VAL A 202 -8.03 -6.60 0.54
CA VAL A 202 -7.37 -7.69 -0.18
C VAL A 202 -8.36 -8.82 -0.44
N THR A 203 -8.54 -9.22 -1.70
CA THR A 203 -9.45 -10.29 -2.11
C THR A 203 -8.72 -11.30 -3.00
N GLY A 204 -8.87 -12.59 -2.69
CA GLY A 204 -8.42 -13.68 -3.54
C GLY A 204 -9.31 -13.88 -4.76
N GLY A 205 -8.75 -14.43 -5.83
CA GLY A 205 -9.44 -14.68 -7.10
C GLY A 205 -10.36 -15.91 -7.02
N ARG A 206 -11.41 -15.92 -7.83
CA ARG A 206 -12.28 -17.09 -7.99
C ARG A 206 -11.56 -18.17 -8.81
N GLY A 207 -11.71 -19.43 -8.43
CA GLY A 207 -11.25 -20.57 -9.23
C GLY A 207 -12.09 -20.77 -10.50
N GLY A 208 -11.47 -21.31 -11.54
CA GLY A 208 -12.11 -21.57 -12.83
C GLY A 208 -13.17 -22.66 -12.74
N ASP A 209 -14.27 -22.47 -13.46
CA ASP A 209 -15.35 -23.47 -13.53
C ASP A 209 -14.92 -24.69 -14.36
N TYR A 210 -15.57 -25.83 -14.09
CA TYR A 210 -15.41 -27.06 -14.84
C TYR A 210 -16.67 -27.35 -15.67
N THR A 211 -16.53 -27.35 -17.00
CA THR A 211 -17.68 -27.38 -17.93
C THR A 211 -17.66 -28.57 -18.90
N ASP A 212 -16.59 -29.36 -18.92
CA ASP A 212 -16.37 -30.41 -19.92
C ASP A 212 -16.74 -31.79 -19.39
N PRO A 213 -17.88 -32.37 -19.81
CA PRO A 213 -18.28 -33.70 -19.37
C PRO A 213 -17.45 -34.83 -20.00
N ALA A 214 -16.67 -34.56 -21.05
CA ALA A 214 -15.92 -35.58 -21.78
C ALA A 214 -14.50 -35.80 -21.23
N ALA A 215 -13.94 -34.81 -20.55
CA ALA A 215 -12.71 -34.98 -19.79
C ALA A 215 -13.04 -35.37 -18.34
N PRO A 216 -12.16 -36.11 -17.64
CA PRO A 216 -12.13 -36.10 -16.19
C PRO A 216 -11.42 -34.81 -15.72
N GLY A 217 -12.00 -34.11 -14.77
CA GLY A 217 -11.38 -32.94 -14.15
C GLY A 217 -12.16 -32.46 -12.93
N GLN A 218 -11.66 -31.39 -12.32
CA GLN A 218 -12.25 -30.74 -11.16
C GLN A 218 -12.24 -29.23 -11.40
N ALA A 219 -13.18 -28.53 -10.79
CA ALA A 219 -13.17 -27.08 -10.77
C ALA A 219 -11.96 -26.55 -9.96
N GLY A 220 -11.53 -25.35 -10.28
CA GLY A 220 -10.39 -24.71 -9.63
C GLY A 220 -10.73 -24.26 -8.20
N LEU A 221 -9.78 -24.40 -7.28
CA LEU A 221 -9.92 -23.90 -5.90
C LEU A 221 -10.00 -22.37 -5.88
N GLY A 222 -10.66 -21.79 -4.88
CA GLY A 222 -10.60 -20.34 -4.66
C GLY A 222 -9.24 -19.87 -4.14
N GLY A 223 -8.82 -18.68 -4.54
CA GLY A 223 -7.58 -18.06 -4.10
C GLY A 223 -7.68 -17.52 -2.68
N ASN A 224 -6.59 -17.57 -1.92
CA ASN A 224 -6.56 -16.96 -0.59
C ASN A 224 -6.53 -15.43 -0.69
N GLY A 225 -7.12 -14.72 0.28
CA GLY A 225 -6.91 -13.27 0.39
C GLY A 225 -5.44 -12.97 0.67
N LEU A 226 -4.93 -13.52 1.78
CA LEU A 226 -3.52 -13.50 2.15
C LEU A 226 -2.97 -14.92 2.26
N SER A 227 -1.82 -15.18 1.64
CA SER A 227 -1.07 -16.43 1.77
C SER A 227 0.37 -16.15 2.22
N VAL A 228 0.67 -16.50 3.46
CA VAL A 228 1.89 -16.04 4.14
C VAL A 228 2.74 -17.23 4.58
N ASN A 229 4.04 -17.16 4.32
CA ASN A 229 4.99 -18.18 4.74
C ASN A 229 6.21 -17.51 5.38
N SER A 230 6.42 -17.78 6.68
CA SER A 230 7.56 -17.30 7.46
C SER A 230 7.75 -15.78 7.33
N SER A 231 6.66 -15.02 7.44
CA SER A 231 6.65 -13.56 7.31
C SER A 231 5.66 -12.94 8.29
N ASP A 232 5.92 -11.70 8.68
CA ASP A 232 5.11 -10.95 9.64
C ASP A 232 4.07 -10.10 8.91
N ILE A 233 2.85 -10.08 9.45
CA ILE A 233 1.74 -9.30 8.91
C ILE A 233 1.16 -8.42 10.01
N ARG A 234 0.86 -7.17 9.69
CA ARG A 234 0.06 -6.30 10.54
C ARG A 234 -1.13 -5.76 9.77
N LEU A 235 -2.33 -5.91 10.30
CA LEU A 235 -3.58 -5.46 9.68
C LEU A 235 -4.26 -4.41 10.57
N VAL A 236 -4.55 -3.23 10.05
CA VAL A 236 -5.22 -2.17 10.80
C VAL A 236 -6.36 -1.61 9.96
N GLY A 237 -7.61 -1.68 10.44
CA GLY A 237 -8.76 -1.15 9.70
C GLY A 237 -8.94 -1.76 8.30
N SER A 238 -8.49 -3.00 8.09
CA SER A 238 -8.37 -3.60 6.76
C SER A 238 -9.43 -4.69 6.53
N THR A 239 -9.67 -5.05 5.27
CA THR A 239 -10.58 -6.13 4.89
C THR A 239 -9.81 -7.19 4.10
N VAL A 240 -9.95 -8.45 4.48
CA VAL A 240 -9.30 -9.58 3.81
C VAL A 240 -10.34 -10.66 3.49
N MET A 241 -10.43 -11.06 2.22
CA MET A 241 -11.41 -12.02 1.74
C MET A 241 -10.76 -13.11 0.88
N GLY A 242 -11.11 -14.37 1.12
CA GLY A 242 -10.82 -15.44 0.17
C GLY A 242 -11.67 -15.31 -1.09
N GLY A 243 -11.22 -15.88 -2.20
CA GLY A 243 -11.99 -16.01 -3.43
C GLY A 243 -12.87 -17.26 -3.44
N GLY A 244 -13.89 -17.26 -4.29
CA GLY A 244 -14.77 -18.40 -4.51
C GLY A 244 -14.09 -19.60 -5.15
N GLY A 245 -14.51 -20.83 -4.82
CA GLY A 245 -14.20 -22.00 -5.63
C GLY A 245 -14.93 -21.95 -6.98
N GLY A 246 -14.36 -22.60 -7.99
CA GLY A 246 -15.05 -22.87 -9.24
C GLY A 246 -16.19 -23.87 -9.06
N LEU A 247 -17.16 -23.81 -9.95
CA LEU A 247 -18.31 -24.72 -10.02
C LEU A 247 -17.99 -25.90 -10.92
N ASP A 248 -18.35 -27.11 -10.50
CA ASP A 248 -18.35 -28.27 -11.39
C ASP A 248 -19.74 -28.44 -11.98
N LEU A 249 -19.92 -27.97 -13.22
CA LEU A 249 -21.21 -28.01 -13.91
C LEU A 249 -21.55 -29.42 -14.44
N THR A 250 -20.63 -30.39 -14.29
CA THR A 250 -20.84 -31.77 -14.74
C THR A 250 -21.36 -32.67 -13.64
N GLN A 251 -21.22 -32.27 -12.37
CA GLN A 251 -21.68 -33.04 -11.21
C GLN A 251 -22.46 -32.16 -10.22
N PRO A 252 -23.61 -32.63 -9.69
CA PRO A 252 -24.45 -31.83 -8.79
C PRO A 252 -23.80 -31.44 -7.45
N PHE A 253 -22.59 -31.92 -7.14
CA PHE A 253 -21.86 -31.65 -5.89
C PHE A 253 -20.33 -31.55 -6.09
N GLY A 254 -19.85 -31.29 -7.31
CA GLY A 254 -18.41 -31.31 -7.63
C GLY A 254 -17.68 -29.99 -7.35
N ASP A 255 -18.33 -29.03 -6.69
CA ASP A 255 -17.81 -27.68 -6.53
C ASP A 255 -16.46 -27.67 -5.78
N ALA A 256 -15.57 -26.79 -6.20
CA ALA A 256 -14.28 -26.65 -5.58
C ALA A 256 -14.37 -25.91 -4.23
N PRO A 257 -13.46 -26.20 -3.29
CA PRO A 257 -13.30 -25.43 -2.06
C PRO A 257 -13.05 -23.93 -2.31
N ASN A 258 -13.67 -23.10 -1.48
CA ASN A 258 -13.41 -21.67 -1.39
C ASN A 258 -12.03 -21.38 -0.80
N GLY A 259 -11.45 -20.24 -1.18
CA GLY A 259 -10.18 -19.74 -0.63
C GLY A 259 -10.30 -19.30 0.82
N THR A 260 -9.18 -19.37 1.54
CA THR A 260 -9.08 -18.87 2.93
C THR A 260 -8.92 -17.35 2.93
N GLY A 261 -9.53 -16.64 3.88
CA GLY A 261 -9.30 -15.21 4.05
C GLY A 261 -7.82 -14.93 4.33
N PHE A 262 -7.33 -15.44 5.45
CA PHE A 262 -5.91 -15.33 5.83
C PHE A 262 -5.31 -16.71 6.17
N ARG A 263 -4.43 -17.19 5.28
CA ARG A 263 -3.62 -18.40 5.48
C ARG A 263 -2.18 -18.04 5.84
N SER A 264 -1.65 -18.62 6.91
CA SER A 264 -0.25 -18.45 7.29
C SER A 264 0.42 -19.72 7.80
N CYS A 265 1.71 -19.85 7.49
CA CYS A 265 2.64 -20.86 8.00
C CYS A 265 3.88 -20.14 8.56
N GLY A 266 3.97 -20.00 9.88
CA GLY A 266 5.02 -19.22 10.58
C GLY A 266 4.77 -17.70 10.61
N GLY A 267 5.66 -16.97 11.26
CA GLY A 267 5.58 -15.50 11.43
C GLY A 267 4.74 -15.03 12.63
N LEU A 268 4.80 -13.73 12.92
CA LEU A 268 4.02 -13.08 13.96
C LEU A 268 3.04 -12.07 13.34
N HIS A 269 1.76 -12.25 13.63
CA HIS A 269 0.68 -11.45 13.05
C HIS A 269 -0.04 -10.61 14.11
N ASP A 270 -0.30 -9.33 13.80
CA ASP A 270 -1.27 -8.53 14.57
C ASP A 270 -2.44 -8.13 13.68
N ARG A 271 -3.63 -7.98 14.26
CA ARG A 271 -4.72 -7.24 13.63
C ARG A 271 -5.47 -6.37 14.63
N TRP A 272 -5.97 -5.24 14.18
CA TRP A 272 -6.90 -4.42 14.93
C TRP A 272 -7.96 -3.84 13.99
N ASP A 273 -9.22 -3.93 14.40
CA ASP A 273 -10.38 -3.49 13.62
C ASP A 273 -10.34 -3.98 12.16
N THR A 274 -10.03 -5.27 11.98
CA THR A 274 -9.84 -5.88 10.67
C THR A 274 -10.91 -6.92 10.44
N MET A 275 -11.56 -6.87 9.29
CA MET A 275 -12.51 -7.89 8.85
C MET A 275 -11.78 -8.95 8.04
N ILE A 276 -11.96 -10.22 8.41
CA ILE A 276 -11.45 -11.35 7.63
C ILE A 276 -12.61 -12.29 7.35
N SER A 277 -12.74 -12.75 6.11
CA SER A 277 -13.71 -13.77 5.73
C SER A 277 -13.10 -14.75 4.72
N GLY A 278 -13.53 -16.01 4.77
CA GLY A 278 -13.24 -16.94 3.68
C GLY A 278 -14.07 -16.62 2.44
N GLY A 279 -13.70 -17.20 1.32
CA GLY A 279 -14.49 -17.08 0.09
C GLY A 279 -15.91 -17.58 0.29
N ASN A 280 -16.86 -16.86 -0.30
CA ASN A 280 -18.27 -17.21 -0.27
C ASN A 280 -18.86 -17.03 -1.67
N GLU A 281 -19.22 -18.14 -2.30
CA GLU A 281 -19.95 -18.13 -3.57
C GLU A 281 -21.39 -18.56 -3.29
N PRO A 282 -22.38 -17.68 -3.50
CA PRO A 282 -23.77 -17.97 -3.16
C PRO A 282 -24.38 -19.12 -3.97
N MET A 283 -23.76 -19.52 -5.08
CA MET A 283 -24.21 -20.61 -5.94
C MET A 283 -23.53 -21.95 -5.63
N ASN A 284 -22.48 -21.95 -4.80
CA ASN A 284 -21.75 -23.15 -4.45
C ASN A 284 -22.37 -23.75 -3.18
N SER A 285 -22.70 -25.05 -3.21
CA SER A 285 -23.23 -25.75 -2.03
C SER A 285 -22.17 -25.98 -0.93
N ASN A 286 -20.90 -25.72 -1.24
CA ASN A 286 -19.80 -25.81 -0.31
C ASN A 286 -19.89 -24.77 0.81
N ALA A 287 -19.43 -25.20 1.99
CA ALA A 287 -19.28 -24.32 3.13
C ALA A 287 -18.40 -23.10 2.78
N GLN A 288 -18.71 -21.98 3.43
CA GLN A 288 -17.86 -20.80 3.45
C GLN A 288 -16.41 -21.21 3.70
N GLY A 289 -15.48 -20.62 2.93
CA GLY A 289 -14.05 -20.88 3.11
C GLY A 289 -13.59 -20.56 4.54
N PRO A 290 -12.48 -21.14 5.01
CA PRO A 290 -11.94 -20.80 6.32
C PRO A 290 -11.65 -19.30 6.42
N VAL A 291 -12.01 -18.70 7.55
CA VAL A 291 -11.70 -17.29 7.81
C VAL A 291 -10.19 -17.12 8.00
N GLU A 292 -9.61 -17.92 8.88
CA GLU A 292 -8.18 -17.92 9.22
C GLU A 292 -7.65 -19.35 9.31
N ASN A 293 -6.42 -19.56 8.84
CA ASN A 293 -5.71 -20.84 8.97
C ASN A 293 -4.24 -20.61 9.31
N PHE A 294 -3.89 -20.81 10.59
CA PHE A 294 -2.54 -20.64 11.13
C PHE A 294 -1.87 -21.99 11.38
N THR A 295 -0.73 -22.21 10.74
CA THR A 295 0.05 -23.46 10.80
C THR A 295 1.53 -23.16 11.02
N CYS A 296 2.36 -24.21 11.17
CA CYS A 296 3.82 -24.10 11.24
C CYS A 296 4.36 -23.13 12.31
N GLY A 297 3.65 -22.99 13.45
CA GLY A 297 4.05 -22.05 14.50
C GLY A 297 3.76 -20.58 14.19
N ALA A 298 2.89 -20.27 13.21
CA ALA A 298 2.33 -18.93 13.05
C ALA A 298 1.69 -18.48 14.36
N ALA A 299 2.07 -17.30 14.82
CA ALA A 299 1.57 -16.72 16.06
C ALA A 299 0.71 -15.50 15.75
N TYR A 300 -0.38 -15.36 16.51
CA TYR A 300 -1.28 -14.21 16.41
C TYR A 300 -1.31 -13.49 17.75
N ASN A 301 -1.00 -12.19 17.72
CA ASN A 301 -1.04 -11.31 18.87
C ASN A 301 -2.39 -10.58 18.91
N GLY A 302 -3.38 -11.26 19.49
CA GLY A 302 -4.73 -10.72 19.62
C GLY A 302 -4.85 -9.67 20.73
N GLY A 303 -5.74 -8.70 20.53
CA GLY A 303 -6.16 -7.77 21.59
C GLY A 303 -5.29 -6.51 21.75
N ALA A 304 -4.18 -6.40 21.03
CA ALA A 304 -3.46 -5.14 20.94
C ALA A 304 -4.29 -4.14 20.13
N THR A 305 -4.66 -3.02 20.75
CA THR A 305 -5.18 -1.88 20.00
C THR A 305 -4.01 -1.24 19.27
N LEU A 306 -3.96 -1.29 17.95
CA LEU A 306 -2.79 -0.86 17.19
C LEU A 306 -2.98 0.56 16.68
N PRO A 307 -1.99 1.48 16.81
CA PRO A 307 -2.10 2.77 16.13
C PRO A 307 -2.04 2.57 14.61
N GLY A 308 -2.97 3.19 13.90
CA GLY A 308 -3.03 3.34 12.45
C GLY A 308 -3.25 4.80 12.07
N PHE A 309 -2.62 5.23 10.98
CA PHE A 309 -2.67 6.58 10.45
C PHE A 309 -3.22 6.54 9.03
N TYR A 310 -4.23 7.36 8.75
CA TYR A 310 -4.95 7.40 7.48
C TYR A 310 -4.92 8.84 6.99
N LEU A 311 -4.68 9.03 5.69
CA LEU A 311 -4.95 10.29 5.03
C LEU A 311 -6.10 10.11 4.06
N THR A 312 -7.16 10.88 4.28
CA THR A 312 -8.28 10.96 3.34
C THR A 312 -8.12 12.21 2.49
N GLY A 313 -8.19 12.00 1.17
CA GLY A 313 -7.86 12.98 0.15
C GLY A 313 -7.05 12.32 -0.97
N THR A 314 -7.58 12.36 -2.18
CA THR A 314 -6.95 11.72 -3.35
C THR A 314 -5.99 12.65 -4.07
N THR A 315 -6.26 13.96 -4.06
CA THR A 315 -5.43 14.97 -4.74
C THR A 315 -4.82 15.94 -3.72
N PHE A 316 -3.53 15.78 -3.45
CA PHE A 316 -2.75 16.67 -2.58
C PHE A 316 -2.27 17.90 -3.35
N LEU A 317 -3.21 18.74 -3.78
CA LEU A 317 -2.89 20.01 -4.43
C LEU A 317 -2.47 21.06 -3.39
N PRO A 318 -1.60 22.02 -3.74
CA PRO A 318 -1.28 23.13 -2.85
C PRO A 318 -2.56 23.89 -2.41
N GLY A 319 -2.72 24.08 -1.10
CA GLY A 319 -3.89 24.73 -0.50
C GLY A 319 -5.10 23.81 -0.29
N SER A 320 -5.08 22.56 -0.77
CA SER A 320 -6.22 21.66 -0.61
C SER A 320 -6.37 21.19 0.85
N PRO A 321 -7.62 21.04 1.33
CA PRO A 321 -7.86 20.38 2.60
C PRO A 321 -7.61 18.88 2.48
N VAL A 322 -6.98 18.31 3.49
CA VAL A 322 -6.74 16.88 3.70
C VAL A 322 -7.23 16.56 5.10
N THR A 323 -7.86 15.41 5.27
CA THR A 323 -8.26 14.97 6.60
C THR A 323 -7.32 13.87 7.07
N MET A 324 -6.60 14.16 8.16
CA MET A 324 -5.76 13.17 8.83
C MET A 324 -6.62 12.44 9.85
N THR A 325 -6.75 11.14 9.71
CA THR A 325 -7.47 10.30 10.64
C THR A 325 -6.47 9.39 11.33
N MET A 326 -6.54 9.36 12.65
CA MET A 326 -5.69 8.52 13.49
C MET A 326 -6.59 7.59 14.26
N ARG A 327 -6.34 6.29 14.15
CA ARG A 327 -7.09 5.27 14.88
C ARG A 327 -6.16 4.59 15.86
N SER A 328 -6.56 4.48 17.11
CA SER A 328 -5.86 3.68 18.10
C SER A 328 -6.76 3.30 19.27
N GLY A 329 -6.24 2.51 20.21
CA GLY A 329 -6.95 2.21 21.46
C GLY A 329 -7.15 3.45 22.32
N ALA A 330 -8.33 3.55 22.94
CA ALA A 330 -8.69 4.63 23.85
C ALA A 330 -7.70 4.78 25.02
N GLY A 331 -7.52 6.01 25.50
CA GLY A 331 -6.74 6.32 26.70
C GLY A 331 -5.23 6.51 26.49
N GLY A 332 -4.67 6.13 25.34
CA GLY A 332 -3.27 6.43 25.01
C GLY A 332 -3.05 7.92 24.72
N GLN A 333 -1.82 8.43 24.92
CA GLN A 333 -1.42 9.76 24.43
C GLN A 333 -0.92 9.63 23.00
N LEU A 334 -1.43 10.46 22.08
CA LEU A 334 -0.99 10.50 20.70
C LEU A 334 -0.14 11.73 20.43
N THR A 335 0.93 11.52 19.67
CA THR A 335 1.77 12.58 19.10
C THR A 335 1.92 12.34 17.61
N ILE A 336 1.72 13.37 16.80
CA ILE A 336 2.05 13.33 15.38
C ILE A 336 3.48 13.78 15.18
N ILE A 337 4.18 13.07 14.31
CA ILE A 337 5.55 13.30 13.87
C ILE A 337 5.48 13.68 12.40
N LEU A 338 6.17 14.77 12.06
CA LEU A 338 6.29 15.25 10.69
C LEU A 338 7.77 15.35 10.33
N GLY A 339 8.10 14.90 9.12
CA GLY A 339 9.45 14.93 8.58
C GLY A 339 9.50 14.99 7.06
N ARG A 340 10.72 15.07 6.52
CA ARG A 340 11.02 15.09 5.08
C ARG A 340 11.91 13.96 4.61
N ILE A 341 12.50 13.23 5.55
CA ILE A 341 13.42 12.14 5.27
C ILE A 341 12.76 10.87 5.82
N PRO A 342 12.50 9.87 4.97
CA PRO A 342 12.10 8.57 5.46
C PRO A 342 13.31 7.94 6.15
N VAL A 343 13.07 7.28 7.28
CA VAL A 343 14.08 6.52 8.02
C VAL A 343 13.47 5.18 8.39
N SER A 344 14.27 4.27 8.95
CA SER A 344 13.77 3.05 9.58
C SER A 344 14.60 2.80 10.83
N ILE A 345 14.12 3.33 11.96
CA ILE A 345 14.82 3.28 13.24
C ILE A 345 14.01 2.40 14.18
N PRO A 346 14.53 1.23 14.62
CA PRO A 346 13.84 0.40 15.60
C PRO A 346 13.51 1.19 16.87
N VAL A 347 12.30 0.98 17.39
CA VAL A 347 11.84 1.61 18.62
C VAL A 347 11.50 0.51 19.61
N MET A 348 12.12 0.55 20.79
CA MET A 348 11.90 -0.46 21.81
C MET A 348 10.41 -0.53 22.19
N GLY A 349 9.85 -1.73 22.19
CA GLY A 349 8.43 -1.98 22.48
C GLY A 349 7.50 -1.81 21.28
N SER A 350 7.93 -1.16 20.20
CA SER A 350 7.13 -0.99 19.00
C SER A 350 7.48 -2.02 17.93
N ARG A 351 6.46 -2.70 17.38
CA ARG A 351 6.64 -3.57 16.20
C ARG A 351 6.91 -2.78 14.91
N ILE A 352 6.45 -1.54 14.84
CA ILE A 352 6.73 -0.65 13.71
C ILE A 352 7.90 0.27 14.11
N PRO A 353 8.96 0.38 13.29
CA PRO A 353 10.03 1.33 13.57
C PRO A 353 9.52 2.78 13.45
N LEU A 354 10.31 3.72 13.94
CA LEU A 354 10.15 5.11 13.53
C LEU A 354 10.55 5.21 12.05
N LEU A 355 9.61 5.65 11.22
CA LEU A 355 9.70 5.64 9.76
C LEU A 355 9.92 7.02 9.14
N VAL A 356 9.92 8.03 10.00
CA VAL A 356 10.00 9.44 9.64
C VAL A 356 11.02 10.09 10.55
N GLN A 357 11.99 10.80 9.98
CA GLN A 357 12.89 11.59 10.79
C GLN A 357 12.08 12.65 11.55
N ARG A 358 12.18 12.66 12.88
CA ARG A 358 11.44 13.57 13.77
C ARG A 358 11.96 15.00 13.62
N ALA A 359 11.48 15.73 12.61
CA ALA A 359 11.82 17.13 12.38
C ALA A 359 10.90 18.08 13.17
N ARG A 360 9.62 17.70 13.27
CA ARG A 360 8.60 18.37 14.08
C ARG A 360 7.72 17.31 14.73
N SER A 361 7.16 17.64 15.89
CA SER A 361 6.13 16.82 16.52
C SER A 361 5.13 17.70 17.25
N ALA A 362 3.88 17.24 17.35
CA ALA A 362 2.83 17.92 18.08
C ALA A 362 2.00 16.90 18.87
N PRO A 363 1.75 17.14 20.17
CA PRO A 363 0.84 16.31 20.93
C PRO A 363 -0.59 16.54 20.44
N LEU A 364 -1.31 15.45 20.26
CA LEU A 364 -2.71 15.44 19.83
C LEU A 364 -3.67 15.12 20.98
N GLY A 365 -3.11 14.73 22.12
CA GLY A 365 -3.83 14.46 23.37
C GLY A 365 -4.22 13.00 23.51
N THR A 366 -5.16 12.75 24.41
CA THR A 366 -5.62 11.40 24.72
C THR A 366 -6.58 10.87 23.65
N VAL A 367 -6.40 9.62 23.24
CA VAL A 367 -7.32 8.94 22.32
C VAL A 367 -8.69 8.83 22.97
N PRO A 368 -9.77 9.33 22.33
CA PRO A 368 -11.12 9.21 22.85
C PRO A 368 -11.60 7.74 22.86
N ILE A 369 -12.75 7.50 23.50
CA ILE A 369 -13.37 6.16 23.57
C ILE A 369 -13.76 5.64 22.18
N SER A 370 -14.06 6.53 21.23
CA SER A 370 -14.28 6.14 19.83
C SER A 370 -13.05 5.51 19.18
N GLY A 371 -11.86 5.67 19.76
CA GLY A 371 -10.61 5.19 19.21
C GLY A 371 -10.10 6.00 18.02
N GLU A 372 -10.69 7.17 17.74
CA GLU A 372 -10.39 7.95 16.53
C GLU A 372 -10.22 9.43 16.84
N ILE A 373 -9.18 10.04 16.27
CA ILE A 373 -8.95 11.48 16.23
C ILE A 373 -8.85 11.92 14.77
N THR A 374 -9.63 12.92 14.40
CA THR A 374 -9.68 13.48 13.05
C THR A 374 -9.21 14.93 13.08
N ILE A 375 -8.23 15.25 12.24
CA ILE A 375 -7.58 16.56 12.21
C ILE A 375 -7.64 17.10 10.78
N PRO A 376 -8.27 18.27 10.56
CA PRO A 376 -8.16 18.94 9.28
C PRO A 376 -6.73 19.45 9.10
N PHE A 377 -6.14 19.15 7.96
CA PHE A 377 -4.85 19.62 7.52
C PHE A 377 -5.02 20.35 6.19
N ALA A 378 -4.30 21.44 5.97
CA ALA A 378 -4.26 22.08 4.66
C ALA A 378 -2.86 21.88 4.10
N VAL A 379 -2.75 21.35 2.88
CA VAL A 379 -1.48 21.30 2.16
C VAL A 379 -1.00 22.75 2.00
N PRO A 380 0.21 23.12 2.48
CA PRO A 380 0.64 24.51 2.38
C PRO A 380 0.71 24.97 0.91
N GLY A 381 0.04 26.09 0.61
CA GLY A 381 -0.05 26.64 -0.76
C GLY A 381 1.29 26.91 -1.47
N PRO A 382 2.38 27.29 -0.77
CA PRO A 382 3.68 27.50 -1.40
C PRO A 382 4.45 26.23 -1.81
N LEU A 383 3.96 25.02 -1.50
CA LEU A 383 4.69 23.81 -1.85
C LEU A 383 4.63 23.55 -3.36
N THR A 384 5.77 23.16 -3.93
CA THR A 384 5.86 22.81 -5.35
C THR A 384 5.46 21.35 -5.57
N ARG A 385 4.93 21.05 -6.76
CA ARG A 385 4.68 19.67 -7.23
C ARG A 385 5.93 18.80 -7.05
N GLY A 386 5.72 17.58 -6.55
CA GLY A 386 6.76 16.63 -6.20
C GLY A 386 7.37 16.85 -4.81
N THR A 387 6.93 17.84 -4.04
CA THR A 387 7.31 17.94 -2.62
C THR A 387 6.73 16.74 -1.87
N VAL A 388 7.56 16.09 -1.06
CA VAL A 388 7.16 14.97 -0.21
C VAL A 388 7.24 15.37 1.25
N MET A 389 6.17 15.11 1.99
CA MET A 389 6.13 15.21 3.45
C MET A 389 5.73 13.87 4.03
N PHE A 390 6.40 13.45 5.09
CA PHE A 390 6.09 12.21 5.77
C PHE A 390 5.45 12.48 7.12
N LEU A 391 4.41 11.72 7.42
CA LEU A 391 3.69 11.78 8.68
C LEU A 391 3.65 10.40 9.29
N GLN A 392 3.78 10.36 10.61
CA GLN A 392 3.61 9.16 11.41
C GLN A 392 3.10 9.58 12.77
N THR A 393 2.28 8.76 13.41
CA THR A 393 1.91 8.97 14.81
C THR A 393 2.57 7.97 15.73
N GLU A 394 2.94 8.44 16.92
CA GLU A 394 3.31 7.60 18.06
C GLU A 394 2.17 7.61 19.08
N ARG A 395 1.91 6.44 19.68
CA ARG A 395 1.06 6.29 20.85
C ARG A 395 1.88 5.84 22.03
N ASP A 396 1.76 6.55 23.14
CA ASP A 396 2.19 6.06 24.45
C ASP A 396 0.98 5.58 25.26
N SER A 397 1.04 4.36 25.76
CA SER A 397 -0.03 3.75 26.57
C SER A 397 0.53 2.98 27.75
N ALA A 398 -0.18 2.99 28.88
CA ALA A 398 0.24 2.23 30.06
C ALA A 398 0.26 0.70 29.85
N ILE A 399 -0.50 0.20 28.86
CA ILE A 399 -0.66 -1.24 28.59
C ILE A 399 0.42 -1.74 27.63
N ASN A 400 0.58 -1.08 26.48
CA ASN A 400 1.47 -1.54 25.41
C ASN A 400 2.79 -0.76 25.33
N GLY A 401 2.95 0.27 26.18
CA GLY A 401 4.06 1.21 26.06
C GLY A 401 3.95 2.07 24.80
N LEU A 402 5.12 2.41 24.25
CA LEU A 402 5.28 3.20 23.04
C LEU A 402 5.11 2.35 21.79
N GLU A 403 4.15 2.72 20.94
CA GLU A 403 3.92 2.09 19.64
C GLU A 403 3.85 3.12 18.52
N MET A 404 4.46 2.78 17.39
CA MET A 404 4.39 3.58 16.17
C MET A 404 3.25 3.09 15.26
N SER A 405 2.63 4.01 14.54
CA SER A 405 1.71 3.73 13.41
C SER A 405 2.47 3.50 12.11
N ASN A 406 1.77 3.17 11.02
CA ASN A 406 2.32 3.33 9.67
C ASN A 406 2.78 4.78 9.44
N ALA A 407 3.76 4.95 8.56
CA ALA A 407 4.05 6.26 8.01
C ALA A 407 3.32 6.39 6.69
N THR A 408 2.76 7.56 6.44
CA THR A 408 2.21 7.89 5.13
C THR A 408 2.84 9.17 4.59
N ALA A 409 2.82 9.31 3.27
CA ALA A 409 3.41 10.42 2.57
C ALA A 409 2.34 11.30 1.92
N ILE A 410 2.51 12.62 2.05
CA ILE A 410 1.83 13.60 1.21
C ILE A 410 2.78 13.94 0.07
N ILE A 411 2.41 13.56 -1.14
CA ILE A 411 3.12 13.90 -2.38
C ILE A 411 2.33 15.02 -3.06
N VAL A 412 2.87 16.23 -3.05
CA VAL A 412 2.19 17.40 -3.64
C VAL A 412 2.10 17.22 -5.15
N ARG A 413 0.88 17.25 -5.71
CA ARG A 413 0.62 17.03 -7.14
C ARG A 413 0.54 18.33 -7.94
#